data_AF-A0A368LCW8-F1
#
_entry.id   AF-A0A368LCW8-F1
#
_cell.length_a   1.000
_cell.length_b   1.000
_cell.length_c   1.000
_cell.angle_alpha   90.00
_cell.angle_beta   90.00
_cell.angle_gamma   90.00
#
_symmetry.space_group_name_H-M   'P 1'
#
loop_
_entity.id
_entity.type
_entity.pdbx_description
1 polymer ?
#
loop_
_entity_poly.entity_id
_entity_poly.type
_entity_poly.pdbx_seq_one_letter_code
_entity_poly.pdbx_strand_id
1 'polypeptide(L)'
;MLADVAADDEADAVAGDVRAYLPTVEAWGQLRRYQTRQWLTIDTITVPDAWETAVAQAAPGQIPAGAVAYTIDGTRHRDGTWGTQAVDASRPVTFTVFLVCTPAVTNRGVTGLTCALLRLSQLDNPLR
;
A
#
# COMPACT_ATOMS: atom_id res chain seq x y z
N MET A 1 19.30 -13.63 6.91
CA MET A 1 18.69 -12.70 7.88
C MET A 1 18.88 -11.30 7.31
N LEU A 2 17.86 -10.77 6.66
CA LEU A 2 17.77 -9.37 6.24
C LEU A 2 16.84 -8.73 7.27
N ALA A 3 17.42 -8.05 8.26
CA ALA A 3 16.64 -7.21 9.17
C ALA A 3 16.36 -5.91 8.42
N ASP A 4 15.09 -5.69 8.10
CA ASP A 4 14.59 -4.44 7.54
C ASP A 4 14.37 -3.46 8.70
N VAL A 5 14.78 -2.21 8.48
CA VAL A 5 14.94 -1.16 9.49
C VAL A 5 13.72 -0.24 9.41
N ALA A 6 12.58 -0.75 9.84
CA ALA A 6 11.60 0.07 10.54
C ALA A 6 11.72 -0.33 12.01
N ALA A 7 11.45 0.55 12.97
CA ALA A 7 11.42 0.12 14.38
C ALA A 7 10.51 -1.13 14.48
N ASP A 8 10.90 -2.17 15.23
CA ASP A 8 10.23 -3.49 15.16
C ASP A 8 8.69 -3.40 15.19
N ASP A 9 8.15 -2.44 15.96
CA ASP A 9 6.71 -2.13 16.03
C ASP A 9 6.12 -1.51 14.73
N GLU A 10 6.86 -0.61 14.05
CA GLU A 10 6.46 -0.05 12.75
C GLU A 10 6.48 -1.13 11.65
N ALA A 11 7.48 -2.02 11.70
CA ALA A 11 7.56 -3.17 10.80
C ALA A 11 6.38 -4.14 11.01
N ASP A 12 5.97 -4.37 12.26
CA ASP A 12 4.80 -5.20 12.57
C ASP A 12 3.49 -4.55 12.13
N ALA A 13 3.34 -3.23 12.31
CA ALA A 13 2.17 -2.49 11.88
C ALA A 13 2.00 -2.52 10.35
N VAL A 14 3.05 -2.21 9.59
CA VAL A 14 2.99 -2.26 8.12
C VAL A 14 2.76 -3.67 7.60
N ALA A 15 3.36 -4.68 8.25
CA ALA A 15 3.11 -6.08 7.90
C ALA A 15 1.64 -6.47 8.18
N GLY A 16 1.05 -5.97 9.26
CA GLY A 16 -0.37 -6.10 9.55
C GLY A 16 -1.24 -5.46 8.46
N ASP A 17 -0.94 -4.22 8.09
CA ASP A 17 -1.66 -3.50 7.04
C ASP A 17 -1.58 -4.27 5.70
N VAL A 18 -0.40 -4.74 5.29
CA VAL A 18 -0.23 -5.51 4.05
C VAL A 18 -0.99 -6.83 4.08
N ARG A 19 -0.97 -7.56 5.20
CA ARG A 19 -1.75 -8.81 5.35
C ARG A 19 -3.24 -8.59 5.17
N ALA A 20 -3.77 -7.43 5.59
CA ALA A 20 -5.18 -7.09 5.41
C ALA A 20 -5.59 -6.93 3.92
N TYR A 21 -4.64 -6.70 3.02
CA TYR A 21 -4.87 -6.63 1.57
C TYR A 21 -4.79 -7.98 0.87
N LEU A 22 -4.18 -8.97 1.52
CA LEU A 22 -4.00 -10.29 0.94
C LEU A 22 -5.23 -11.17 1.18
N PRO A 23 -5.67 -11.97 0.19
CA PRO A 23 -6.69 -12.98 0.42
C PRO A 23 -6.27 -13.97 1.52
N THR A 24 -7.26 -14.52 2.24
CA THR A 24 -7.04 -15.65 3.14
C THR A 24 -6.57 -16.88 2.37
N VAL A 25 -5.97 -17.86 3.06
CA VAL A 25 -5.53 -19.13 2.42
C VAL A 25 -6.68 -19.84 1.70
N GLU A 26 -7.88 -19.83 2.30
CA GLU A 26 -9.09 -20.41 1.72
C GLU A 26 -9.51 -19.65 0.46
N ALA A 27 -9.54 -18.32 0.52
CA ALA A 27 -9.84 -17.47 -0.63
C ALA A 27 -8.82 -17.68 -1.75
N TRP A 28 -7.53 -17.81 -1.43
CA TRP A 28 -6.49 -18.18 -2.40
C TRP A 28 -6.76 -19.54 -3.05
N GLY A 29 -7.21 -20.52 -2.26
CA GLY A 29 -7.66 -21.82 -2.79
C GLY A 29 -8.74 -21.66 -3.85
N GLN A 30 -9.72 -20.79 -3.62
CA GLN A 30 -10.79 -20.49 -4.56
C GLN A 30 -10.29 -19.78 -5.82
N LEU A 31 -9.57 -18.66 -5.66
CA LEU A 31 -9.10 -17.81 -6.76
C LEU A 31 -8.23 -18.58 -7.76
N ARG A 32 -7.41 -19.53 -7.27
CA ARG A 32 -6.60 -20.40 -8.14
C ARG A 32 -7.45 -21.29 -9.05
N ARG A 33 -8.59 -21.79 -8.58
CA ARG A 33 -9.50 -22.62 -9.42
C ARG A 33 -10.08 -21.83 -10.58
N TYR A 34 -10.30 -20.53 -10.36
CA TYR A 34 -10.79 -19.62 -11.40
C TYR A 34 -9.66 -19.02 -12.25
N GLN A 35 -8.40 -19.45 -12.07
CA GLN A 35 -7.24 -18.88 -12.77
C GLN A 35 -7.17 -17.34 -12.66
N THR A 36 -7.59 -16.81 -11.51
CA THR A 36 -7.80 -15.37 -11.33
C THR A 36 -6.52 -14.59 -11.56
N ARG A 37 -6.54 -13.56 -12.41
CA ARG A 37 -5.52 -12.49 -12.41
C ARG A 37 -6.15 -11.23 -11.85
N GLN A 38 -5.36 -10.47 -11.12
CA GLN A 38 -5.78 -9.21 -10.53
C GLN A 38 -4.72 -8.15 -10.83
N TRP A 39 -5.16 -6.98 -11.24
CA TRP A 39 -4.29 -5.81 -11.39
C TRP A 39 -5.02 -4.54 -10.95
N LEU A 40 -4.25 -3.47 -10.76
CA LEU A 40 -4.73 -2.15 -10.40
C LEU A 40 -4.33 -1.18 -11.51
N THR A 41 -5.30 -0.42 -12.00
CA THR A 41 -5.05 0.79 -12.78
C THR A 41 -5.12 1.97 -11.83
N ILE A 42 -4.06 2.77 -11.76
CA ILE A 42 -4.04 3.98 -10.94
C ILE A 42 -4.58 5.12 -11.79
N ASP A 43 -5.61 5.78 -11.27
CA ASP A 43 -6.24 6.92 -11.94
C ASP A 43 -5.62 8.24 -11.44
N THR A 44 -5.44 8.37 -10.12
CA THR A 44 -4.79 9.54 -9.51
C THR A 44 -3.96 9.18 -8.29
N ILE A 45 -2.97 10.02 -7.99
CA ILE A 45 -2.16 9.97 -6.78
C ILE A 45 -2.06 11.41 -6.26
N THR A 46 -2.54 11.66 -5.04
CA THR A 46 -2.58 13.01 -4.46
C THR A 46 -2.15 12.99 -3.00
N VAL A 47 -1.48 14.04 -2.52
CA VAL A 47 -1.35 14.28 -1.08
C VAL A 47 -2.72 14.78 -0.59
N PRO A 48 -3.40 14.08 0.34
CA PRO A 48 -4.73 14.50 0.78
C PRO A 48 -4.64 15.76 1.64
N ASP A 49 -5.64 16.62 1.58
CA ASP A 49 -5.69 17.90 2.34
C ASP A 49 -5.58 17.63 3.86
N ALA A 50 -6.20 16.55 4.35
CA ALA A 50 -6.06 16.17 5.75
C ALA A 50 -4.64 15.78 6.19
N TRP A 51 -3.70 15.55 5.25
CA TRP A 51 -2.30 15.30 5.62
C TRP A 51 -1.66 16.51 6.30
N GLU A 52 -1.91 17.73 5.81
CA GLU A 52 -1.38 18.95 6.43
C GLU A 52 -1.92 19.11 7.85
N THR A 53 -3.21 18.81 8.05
CA THR A 53 -3.84 18.82 9.37
C THR A 53 -3.23 17.77 10.29
N ALA A 54 -3.00 16.54 9.80
CA ALA A 54 -2.37 15.47 10.57
C ALA A 54 -0.96 15.84 11.01
N VAL A 55 -0.16 16.47 10.13
CA VAL A 55 1.18 16.96 10.45
C VAL A 55 1.12 18.07 11.51
N ALA A 56 0.19 19.01 11.39
CA ALA A 56 0.04 20.11 12.35
C ALA A 56 -0.41 19.64 13.75
N GLN A 57 -1.15 18.53 13.82
CA GLN A 57 -1.67 17.96 15.07
C GLN A 57 -0.77 16.89 15.69
N ALA A 58 0.23 16.40 14.97
CA ALA A 58 1.13 15.36 15.45
C ALA A 58 1.99 15.85 16.62
N ALA A 59 2.12 15.02 17.66
CA ALA A 59 3.11 15.26 18.70
C ALA A 59 4.54 15.18 18.10
N PRO A 60 5.53 15.88 18.70
CA PRO A 60 6.91 15.80 18.25
C PRO A 60 7.39 14.34 18.12
N GLY A 61 7.87 13.97 16.93
CA GLY A 61 8.37 12.62 16.63
C GLY A 61 7.30 11.57 16.32
N GLN A 62 6.00 11.91 16.38
CA GLN A 62 4.92 10.98 16.03
C GLN A 62 4.85 10.69 14.52
N ILE A 63 5.22 11.66 13.69
CA ILE A 63 5.39 11.50 12.25
C ILE A 63 6.88 11.64 11.93
N PRO A 64 7.52 10.63 11.31
CA PRO A 64 8.92 10.72 10.92
C PRO A 64 9.18 11.90 9.99
N ALA A 65 10.33 12.55 10.16
CA ALA A 65 10.73 13.64 9.27
C ALA A 65 10.83 13.15 7.82
N GLY A 66 10.24 13.90 6.89
CA GLY A 66 10.20 13.53 5.47
C GLY A 66 9.12 12.51 5.11
N ALA A 67 8.27 12.10 6.05
CA ALA A 67 7.10 11.29 5.74
C ALA A 67 6.06 12.09 4.95
N VAL A 68 5.34 11.39 4.08
CA VAL A 68 4.24 11.93 3.27
C VAL A 68 3.15 10.88 3.09
N ALA A 69 1.90 11.32 3.06
CA ALA A 69 0.76 10.49 2.68
C ALA A 69 0.39 10.73 1.22
N TYR A 70 0.16 9.65 0.47
CA TYR A 70 -0.46 9.71 -0.85
C TYR A 70 -1.74 8.88 -0.86
N THR A 71 -2.85 9.52 -1.16
CA THR A 71 -4.11 8.85 -1.46
C THR A 71 -4.13 8.50 -2.94
N ILE A 72 -4.38 7.23 -3.22
CA ILE A 72 -4.46 6.64 -4.55
C ILE A 72 -5.92 6.35 -4.82
N ASP A 73 -6.45 6.91 -5.90
CA ASP A 73 -7.72 6.51 -6.48
C ASP A 73 -7.44 5.72 -7.76
N GLY A 74 -8.11 4.59 -7.92
CA GLY A 74 -7.87 3.68 -9.03
C GLY A 74 -9.01 2.71 -9.29
N THR A 75 -8.78 1.81 -10.23
CA THR A 75 -9.69 0.72 -10.57
C THR A 75 -8.99 -0.63 -10.42
N ARG A 76 -9.52 -1.48 -9.54
CA ARG A 76 -9.09 -2.87 -9.39
C ARG A 76 -9.82 -3.73 -10.39
N HIS A 77 -9.05 -4.44 -11.20
CA HIS A 77 -9.54 -5.38 -12.19
C HIS A 77 -9.27 -6.81 -11.77
N ARG A 78 -10.18 -7.71 -12.11
CA ARG A 78 -10.00 -9.16 -12.04
C ARG A 78 -10.50 -9.79 -13.32
N ASP A 79 -9.74 -10.76 -13.81
CA ASP A 79 -10.19 -11.70 -14.81
C ASP A 79 -10.17 -13.13 -14.23
N GLY A 80 -10.83 -14.06 -14.90
CA GLY A 80 -10.78 -15.47 -14.55
C GLY A 80 -11.72 -16.30 -15.41
N THR A 81 -11.88 -17.56 -15.01
CA THR A 81 -12.74 -18.54 -15.69
C THR A 81 -13.66 -19.21 -14.68
N TRP A 82 -14.97 -19.12 -14.91
CA TRP A 82 -15.98 -19.88 -14.18
C TRP A 82 -16.46 -21.06 -15.02
N GLY A 83 -16.05 -22.28 -14.64
CA GLY A 83 -16.28 -23.47 -15.47
C GLY A 83 -15.51 -23.36 -16.79
N THR A 84 -16.21 -23.11 -17.89
CA THR A 84 -15.63 -22.87 -19.23
C THR A 84 -15.78 -21.43 -19.70
N GLN A 85 -16.45 -20.56 -18.93
CA GLN A 85 -16.76 -19.19 -19.33
C GLN A 85 -15.74 -18.22 -18.74
N ALA A 86 -15.19 -17.34 -19.58
CA ALA A 86 -14.40 -16.21 -19.11
C ALA A 86 -15.30 -15.23 -18.36
N VAL A 87 -14.80 -14.72 -17.24
CA VAL A 87 -15.48 -13.72 -16.40
C VAL A 87 -14.49 -12.64 -16.01
N ASP A 88 -14.98 -11.41 -15.88
CA ASP A 88 -14.20 -10.28 -15.40
C ASP A 88 -15.01 -9.42 -14.42
N ALA A 89 -14.29 -8.62 -13.63
CA ALA A 89 -14.87 -7.63 -12.76
C ALA A 89 -13.91 -6.44 -12.59
N SER A 90 -14.45 -5.23 -12.73
CA SER A 90 -13.72 -3.99 -12.47
C SER A 90 -14.46 -3.17 -11.43
N ARG A 91 -13.75 -2.68 -10.41
CA ARG A 91 -14.33 -1.91 -9.31
C ARG A 91 -13.41 -0.75 -8.93
N PRO A 92 -13.95 0.44 -8.66
CA PRO A 92 -13.14 1.52 -8.10
C PRO A 92 -12.57 1.08 -6.76
N VAL A 93 -11.37 1.55 -6.45
CA VAL A 93 -10.72 1.36 -5.16
C VAL A 93 -9.99 2.63 -4.76
N THR A 94 -9.88 2.84 -3.45
CA THR A 94 -9.11 3.97 -2.92
C THR A 94 -8.38 3.59 -1.63
N PHE A 95 -7.16 4.08 -1.45
CA PHE A 95 -6.36 3.82 -0.25
C PHE A 95 -5.22 4.83 -0.11
N THR A 96 -4.66 4.95 1.08
CA THR A 96 -3.55 5.86 1.37
C THR A 96 -2.29 5.09 1.72
N VAL A 97 -1.19 5.43 1.06
CA VAL A 97 0.16 4.98 1.41
C VAL A 97 0.86 6.07 2.21
N PHE A 98 1.45 5.70 3.35
CA PHE A 98 2.29 6.59 4.15
C PHE A 98 3.72 6.13 3.98
N LEU A 99 4.59 6.98 3.48
CA LEU A 99 5.96 6.61 3.15
C LEU A 99 6.94 7.70 3.56
N VAL A 100 8.19 7.30 3.77
CA VAL A 100 9.32 8.22 3.94
C VAL A 100 10.34 7.92 2.87
N CYS A 101 10.83 8.96 2.18
CA CYS A 101 11.94 8.82 1.25
C CYS A 101 13.16 9.52 1.84
N THR A 102 14.25 8.78 2.04
CA THR A 102 15.52 9.33 2.47
C THR A 102 16.48 9.43 1.27
N PRO A 103 17.38 10.43 1.24
CA PRO A 103 18.47 10.45 0.27
C PRO A 103 19.27 9.14 0.39
N ALA A 104 19.59 8.46 -0.72
CA ALA A 104 20.29 7.18 -0.63
C ALA A 104 21.67 7.33 0.04
N VAL A 105 21.94 6.44 0.99
CA VAL A 105 23.26 6.28 1.58
C VAL A 105 24.17 5.60 0.55
N THR A 106 25.28 6.24 0.19
CA THR A 106 26.15 5.90 -0.96
C THR A 106 27.00 4.64 -0.79
N ASN A 107 26.80 3.86 0.27
CA ASN A 107 27.66 2.74 0.69
C ASN A 107 27.56 1.51 -0.25
N ARG A 108 26.61 1.50 -1.18
CA ARG A 108 26.39 0.38 -2.13
C ARG A 108 26.42 0.78 -3.60
N GLY A 109 26.86 1.99 -3.95
CA GLY A 109 27.02 2.40 -5.36
C GLY A 109 25.71 2.59 -6.14
N VAL A 110 24.57 2.68 -5.46
CA VAL A 110 23.28 3.04 -6.06
C VAL A 110 22.98 4.51 -5.73
N THR A 111 22.92 5.36 -6.74
CA THR A 111 22.51 6.76 -6.59
C THR A 111 20.99 6.83 -6.80
N GLY A 112 20.22 7.14 -5.76
CA GLY A 112 18.75 7.22 -5.82
C GLY A 112 18.09 7.75 -4.54
N LEU A 113 16.76 7.74 -4.52
CA LEU A 113 15.96 7.91 -3.29
C LEU A 113 15.53 6.51 -2.84
N THR A 114 15.75 6.17 -1.57
CA THR A 114 15.17 4.95 -0.99
C THR A 114 13.91 5.35 -0.24
N CYS A 115 12.77 4.80 -0.65
CA CYS A 115 11.50 5.02 0.01
C CYS A 115 11.09 3.77 0.80
N ALA A 116 10.65 3.97 2.04
CA ALA A 116 10.09 2.94 2.89
C ALA A 116 8.60 3.20 3.11
N LEU A 117 7.78 2.15 3.00
CA LEU A 117 6.37 2.20 3.38
C LEU A 117 6.28 2.12 4.91
N LEU A 118 5.63 3.11 5.52
CA LEU A 118 5.42 3.19 6.96
C LEU A 118 4.09 2.58 7.37
N ARG A 119 3.01 2.90 6.64
CA ARG A 119 1.64 2.44 6.89
C ARG A 119 0.87 2.35 5.59
N LEU A 120 -0.16 1.52 5.57
CA LEU A 120 -1.14 1.43 4.50
C LEU A 120 -2.54 1.52 5.12
N SER A 121 -3.38 2.44 4.63
CA SER A 121 -4.76 2.54 5.13
C SER A 121 -5.54 1.27 4.80
N GLN A 122 -6.70 1.07 5.42
CA GLN A 122 -7.63 0.05 4.94
C GLN A 122 -8.11 0.40 3.51
N LEU A 123 -8.32 -0.64 2.70
CA LEU A 123 -8.91 -0.49 1.37
C LEU A 123 -10.30 0.16 1.47
N ASP A 124 -10.53 1.15 0.60
CA ASP A 124 -11.75 1.97 0.53
C ASP A 124 -12.03 2.83 1.77
N ASN A 125 -11.01 3.02 2.62
CA ASN A 125 -11.03 3.93 3.76
C ASN A 125 -9.73 4.77 3.80
N PRO A 126 -9.56 5.71 2.86
CA PRO A 126 -8.36 6.52 2.72
C PRO A 126 -8.39 7.73 3.66
N LEU A 127 -7.23 8.37 3.82
CA LEU A 127 -7.13 9.73 4.32
C LEU A 127 -7.65 10.71 3.27
N ARG A 128 -8.55 11.62 3.65
CA ARG A 128 -9.15 12.66 2.81
C ARG A 128 -9.02 13.99 3.51
#